data_AF-A0AAJ6BNS6-F1
#
_entry.id   AF-A0AAJ6BNS6-F1
#
_cell.length_a   1.000
_cell.length_b   1.000
_cell.length_c   1.000
_cell.angle_alpha   90.00
_cell.angle_beta   90.00
_cell.angle_gamma   90.00
#
_symmetry.space_group_name_H-M   'P 1'
#
loop_
_entity.id
_entity.type
_entity.pdbx_description
1 polymer ?
#
loop_
_entity_poly.entity_id
_entity_poly.type
_entity_poly.pdbx_seq_one_letter_code
_entity_poly.pdbx_strand_id
1 'polypeptide(L)' 'MTATPIVPQPETEPGIASAEDGLVILDGPSGLALTMTARAATETGMSLLAAAEAAERQLAGKEDGASA' A
#
# COMPACT_ATOMS: atom_id res chain seq x y z
N MET A 1 16.15 28.41 -11.75
CA MET A 1 16.28 26.95 -11.57
C MET A 1 14.91 26.41 -11.23
N THR A 2 14.20 25.80 -12.19
CA THR A 2 12.92 25.14 -11.93
C THR A 2 13.22 23.76 -11.39
N ALA A 3 12.90 23.49 -10.12
CA ALA A 3 12.99 22.15 -9.56
C ALA A 3 11.94 21.26 -10.25
N THR A 4 12.39 20.18 -10.88
CA THR A 4 11.48 19.14 -11.40
C THR A 4 10.67 18.59 -10.22
N PRO A 5 9.33 18.52 -10.31
CA PRO A 5 8.54 17.91 -9.26
C PRO A 5 8.95 16.44 -9.11
N ILE A 6 9.38 16.07 -7.90
CA ILE A 6 9.54 14.67 -7.52
C ILE A 6 8.15 14.04 -7.48
N VAL A 7 7.76 13.39 -8.58
CA VAL A 7 6.58 12.53 -8.59
C VAL A 7 6.95 11.30 -7.78
N PRO A 8 6.30 11.04 -6.63
CA PRO A 8 6.57 9.83 -5.86
C PRO A 8 6.24 8.61 -6.73
N GLN A 9 7.19 7.70 -6.83
CA GLN A 9 6.99 6.45 -7.55
C GLN A 9 6.26 5.47 -6.63
N PRO A 10 5.31 4.66 -7.13
CA PRO A 10 4.69 3.62 -6.34
C PRO A 10 5.73 2.61 -5.84
N GLU A 11 5.65 2.22 -4.57
CA GLU A 11 6.48 1.16 -4.02
C GLU A 11 6.05 -0.20 -4.55
N THR A 12 7.01 -1.03 -4.94
CA THR A 12 6.77 -2.37 -5.51
C THR A 12 7.12 -3.51 -4.55
N GLU A 13 7.82 -3.20 -3.46
CA GLU A 13 8.17 -4.15 -2.42
C GLU A 13 7.11 -4.10 -1.28
N PRO A 14 6.66 -5.24 -0.76
CA PRO A 14 5.70 -5.27 0.33
C PRO A 14 6.33 -4.81 1.65
N GLY A 15 5.51 -4.22 2.53
CA GLY A 15 5.88 -4.04 3.93
C GLY A 15 5.82 -5.35 4.72
N ILE A 16 6.51 -5.39 5.86
CA ILE A 16 6.54 -6.53 6.79
C ILE A 16 5.80 -6.12 8.07
N ALA A 17 4.85 -6.96 8.50
CA ALA A 17 4.16 -6.77 9.77
C ALA A 17 4.67 -7.75 10.84
N SER A 18 5.01 -7.24 12.02
CA SER A 18 5.43 -8.00 13.20
C SER A 18 4.55 -7.67 14.42
N ALA A 19 4.49 -8.57 15.39
CA ALA A 19 3.75 -8.36 16.64
C ALA A 19 4.71 -8.22 17.82
N GLU A 20 4.58 -7.14 18.58
CA GLU A 20 5.40 -6.82 19.75
C GLU A 20 4.53 -6.22 20.86
N ASP A 21 4.54 -6.83 22.05
CA ASP A 21 3.80 -6.38 23.25
C ASP A 21 2.29 -6.10 23.03
N GLY A 22 1.62 -6.90 22.19
CA GLY A 22 0.20 -6.74 21.87
C GLY A 22 -0.11 -5.63 20.86
N LEU A 23 0.93 -4.99 20.33
CA LEU A 23 0.88 -4.07 19.20
C LEU A 23 1.36 -4.78 17.93
N VAL A 24 1.01 -4.19 16.79
CA VAL A 24 1.49 -4.61 15.47
C VAL A 24 2.32 -3.48 14.90
N ILE A 25 3.51 -3.79 14.41
CA ILE A 25 4.42 -2.86 13.75
C ILE A 25 4.44 -3.25 12.27
N LEU A 26 4.16 -2.29 11.40
CA LEU A 26 4.27 -2.43 9.96
C LEU A 26 5.46 -1.60 9.48
N ASP A 27 6.50 -2.27 8.97
CA ASP A 27 7.69 -1.65 8.39
C ASP A 27 7.65 -1.75 6.86
N GLY A 28 7.68 -0.60 6.19
CA GLY A 28 7.79 -0.48 4.75
C GLY A 28 9.25 -0.35 4.28
N PRO A 29 9.56 -0.78 3.04
CA PRO A 29 10.91 -0.73 2.46
C PRO A 29 11.52 0.68 2.44
N SER A 30 10.68 1.72 2.35
CA SER A 30 11.09 3.13 2.36
C SER A 30 11.19 3.74 3.76
N GLY A 31 11.15 2.93 4.83
CA GLY A 31 11.25 3.38 6.22
C GLY A 31 9.92 3.86 6.82
N LEU A 32 8.78 3.44 6.25
CA LEU A 32 7.47 3.69 6.83
C LEU A 32 7.24 2.71 8.00
N ALA A 33 7.37 3.18 9.24
CA ALA A 33 7.03 2.40 10.42
C ALA A 33 5.68 2.87 10.98
N LEU A 34 4.69 1.98 11.00
CA LEU A 34 3.38 2.25 11.58
C LEU A 34 3.09 1.25 12.71
N THR A 35 2.89 1.77 13.93
CA THR A 35 2.44 0.97 15.07
C THR A 35 0.93 1.06 15.23
N MET A 36 0.27 -0.09 15.37
CA MET A 36 -1.17 -0.22 15.49
C MET A 36 -1.54 -1.15 16.64
N THR A 37 -2.75 -1.00 17.16
CA THR A 37 -3.35 -2.06 17.98
C THR A 37 -3.67 -3.26 17.09
N ALA A 38 -3.75 -4.46 17.67
CA ALA A 38 -4.12 -5.68 16.92
C ALA A 38 -5.44 -5.52 16.13
N ARG A 39 -6.43 -4.83 16.72
CA ARG A 39 -7.70 -4.53 16.06
C ARG A 39 -7.50 -3.63 14.84
N ALA A 40 -6.81 -2.51 15.01
CA ALA A 40 -6.57 -1.57 13.92
C ALA A 40 -5.79 -2.24 12.78
N ALA A 41 -4.77 -3.03 13.10
CA ALA A 41 -4.01 -3.80 12.11
C ALA A 41 -4.88 -4.77 11.29
N THR A 42 -5.83 -5.44 11.95
CA THR A 42 -6.76 -6.36 11.29
C THR A 42 -7.67 -5.62 10.31
N GLU A 43 -8.29 -4.52 10.75
CA GLU A 43 -9.18 -3.70 9.92
C GLU A 43 -8.41 -3.08 8.74
N THR A 44 -7.19 -2.58 8.98
CA THR A 44 -6.31 -2.06 7.94
C THR A 44 -5.93 -3.12 6.92
N GLY A 45 -5.50 -4.31 7.35
CA GLY A 45 -5.13 -5.40 6.44
C GLY A 45 -6.28 -5.81 5.52
N MET A 46 -7.50 -5.92 6.07
CA MET A 46 -8.70 -6.21 5.28
C MET A 46 -8.99 -5.10 4.26
N SER A 47 -8.86 -3.83 4.66
CA SER A 47 -9.05 -2.70 3.75
C SER A 47 -7.98 -2.65 2.65
N LEU A 48 -6.73 -2.98 2.96
CA LEU A 48 -5.64 -3.04 1.98
C LEU A 48 -5.88 -4.14 0.94
N LEU A 49 -6.31 -5.32 1.38
CA LEU A 49 -6.63 -6.42 0.46
C LEU A 49 -7.76 -6.04 -0.50
N ALA A 50 -8.86 -5.48 0.03
CA ALA A 50 -9.98 -5.03 -0.79
C ALA A 50 -9.57 -3.93 -1.80
N ALA A 51 -8.68 -3.02 -1.38
CA ALA A 51 -8.15 -1.97 -2.25
C ALA A 51 -7.24 -2.54 -3.35
N ALA A 52 -6.38 -3.51 -3.03
CA ALA A 52 -5.53 -4.19 -4.00
C ALA A 52 -6.37 -4.89 -5.08
N GLU A 53 -7.40 -5.65 -4.69
CA GLU A 53 -8.31 -6.27 -5.65
C GLU A 53 -9.02 -5.25 -6.55
N ALA A 54 -9.41 -4.10 -5.99
CA ALA A 54 -10.02 -3.04 -6.77
C ALA A 54 -9.04 -2.42 -7.78
N ALA A 55 -7.77 -2.25 -7.39
CA ALA A 55 -6.72 -1.75 -8.27
C ALA A 55 -6.45 -2.72 -9.44
N GLU A 56 -6.34 -4.02 -9.17
CA GLU A 56 -6.17 -5.04 -10.21
C GLU A 56 -7.31 -5.02 -11.23
N ARG A 57 -8.56 -4.89 -10.76
CA ARG A 57 -9.72 -4.74 -11.66
C ARG A 57 -9.66 -3.47 -12.51
N GLN A 58 -9.16 -2.37 -11.95
CA GLN A 58 -8.99 -1.11 -12.70
C GLN A 58 -7.90 -1.23 -13.76
N LEU A 59 -6.82 -1.95 -13.49
CA LEU A 59 -5.75 -2.23 -14.45
C LEU A 59 -6.29 -3.07 -15.62
N ALA A 60 -7.02 -4.15 -15.34
CA ALA A 60 -7.62 -4.99 -16.38
C ALA A 60 -8.60 -4.20 -17.27
N GLY A 61 -9.48 -3.37 -16.68
CA GLY A 61 -10.41 -2.55 -17.47
C GLY A 61 -9.76 -1.40 -18.26
N LYS A 62 -8.51 -1.05 -17.96
CA LYS A 62 -7.75 0.00 -18.64
C LYS A 62 -7.07 -0.51 -19.92
N GLU A 63 -6.85 -1.82 -20.05
CA GLU A 63 -6.30 -2.44 -21.27
C GLU A 63 -7.34 -2.49 -22.40
N ASP A 64 -8.64 -2.61 -22.08
CA ASP A 64 -9.75 -2.60 -23.04
C ASP A 64 -10.09 -1.20 -23.60
N GLY A 65 -9.66 -0.12 -22.91
CA GLY A 65 -9.95 1.27 -23.29
C GLY A 65 -8.84 1.99 -24.07
N ALA A 66 -7.70 1.32 -24.32
CA ALA A 66 -6.52 1.93 -24.96
C ALA A 66 -6.44 1.72 -26.48
N SER A 67 -7.46 1.10 -27.09
CA SER A 67 -7.65 1.07 -28.56
C SER A 67 -8.79 2.03 -28.94
N ALA A 68 -8.50 3.33 -29.02
CA ALA A 68 -9.36 4.33 -29.64
C ALA A 68 -8.54 5.18 -30.62
#